data_AF-A0A1Q7ZHF8-F1
#
_entry.id   AF-A0A1Q7ZHF8-F1
#
_cell.length_a   1.000
_cell.length_b   1.000
_cell.length_c   1.000
_cell.angle_alpha   90.00
_cell.angle_beta   90.00
_cell.angle_gamma   90.00
#
_symmetry.space_group_name_H-M   'P 1'
#
loop_
_entity.id
_entity.type
_entity.pdbx_description
1 polymer ?
#
loop_
_entity_poly.entity_id
_entity_poly.type
_entity_poly.pdbx_seq_one_letter_code
_entity_poly.pdbx_strand_id
1 'polypeptide(L)'
;MAQETAFEYTVRTRQKTDETYTILVEQAPGHWIAQVRLPDGSFWTMNRFDPKSPALPKQWVGATPAAAADYAARILTNYFANEGMEVIRRHYLLKAGS
;
A
#
# COMPACT_ATOMS: atom_id res chain seq x y z
N MET A 1 0.58 -19.67 -8.53
CA MET A 1 1.65 -19.15 -7.66
C MET A 1 0.98 -18.17 -6.73
N ALA A 2 1.01 -18.42 -5.41
CA ALA A 2 0.37 -17.52 -4.44
C ALA A 2 1.11 -16.18 -4.47
N GLN A 3 0.38 -15.08 -4.43
CA GLN A 3 0.97 -13.75 -4.27
C GLN A 3 1.62 -13.68 -2.89
N GLU A 4 2.92 -13.44 -2.84
CA GLU A 4 3.63 -13.30 -1.57
C GLU A 4 3.56 -11.84 -1.13
N THR A 5 3.00 -11.61 0.06
CA THR A 5 3.01 -10.30 0.68
C THR A 5 4.44 -9.98 1.11
N ALA A 6 5.02 -8.97 0.48
CA ALA A 6 6.37 -8.49 0.73
C ALA A 6 6.45 -7.57 1.95
N PHE A 7 5.40 -6.78 2.17
CA PHE A 7 5.40 -5.74 3.18
C PHE A 7 3.99 -5.42 3.66
N GLU A 8 3.86 -5.14 4.95
CA GLU A 8 2.64 -4.68 5.59
C GLU A 8 2.89 -3.31 6.22
N TYR A 9 1.93 -2.43 6.00
CA TYR A 9 1.92 -1.07 6.49
C TYR A 9 0.60 -0.79 7.20
N THR A 10 0.62 -0.43 8.49
CA THR A 10 -0.59 0.05 9.16
C THR A 10 -0.49 1.55 9.33
N VAL A 11 -1.51 2.25 8.82
CA VAL A 11 -1.64 3.70 8.92
C VAL A 11 -3.01 4.06 9.50
N ARG A 12 -3.14 5.26 10.06
CA ARG A 12 -4.42 5.86 10.45
C ARG A 12 -4.47 7.30 9.99
N THR A 13 -5.67 7.86 9.79
CA THR A 13 -5.76 9.30 9.55
C THR A 13 -5.55 10.04 10.87
N ARG A 14 -5.01 11.26 10.82
CA ARG A 14 -4.83 12.09 12.02
C ARG A 14 -6.14 12.63 12.57
N GLN A 15 -7.21 12.61 11.78
CA GLN A 15 -8.53 13.10 12.18
C GLN A 15 -9.46 11.98 12.66
N LYS A 16 -9.26 10.74 12.19
CA LYS A 16 -10.01 9.54 12.58
C LYS A 16 -9.07 8.52 13.20
N THR A 17 -8.76 8.72 14.48
CA THR A 17 -7.76 7.92 15.18
C THR A 17 -8.23 6.52 15.57
N ASP A 18 -9.54 6.26 15.50
CA ASP A 18 -10.17 4.97 15.79
C ASP A 18 -10.15 4.01 14.59
N GLU A 19 -9.79 4.51 13.41
CA GLU A 19 -9.77 3.75 12.16
C GLU A 19 -8.33 3.50 11.70
N THR A 20 -8.02 2.24 11.39
CA THR A 20 -6.73 1.85 10.81
C THR A 20 -6.90 1.25 9.43
N TYR A 21 -5.97 1.58 8.55
CA TYR A 21 -5.87 1.05 7.20
C TYR A 21 -4.62 0.21 7.11
N THR A 22 -4.74 -0.97 6.51
CA THR A 22 -3.58 -1.86 6.29
C THR A 22 -3.26 -1.89 4.82
N ILE A 23 -2.03 -1.53 4.46
CA ILE A 23 -1.50 -1.60 3.10
C ILE A 23 -0.62 -2.84 3.03
N LEU A 24 -1.03 -3.80 2.22
CA LEU A 24 -0.27 -5.00 1.90
C LEU A 24 0.36 -4.78 0.53
N VAL A 25 1.68 -4.92 0.44
CA VAL A 25 2.38 -4.87 -0.85
C VAL A 25 2.74 -6.29 -1.24
N GLU A 26 2.26 -6.70 -2.41
CA GLU A 26 2.46 -8.03 -2.98
C GLU A 26 3.36 -7.93 -4.19
N GLN A 27 4.25 -8.91 -4.34
CA GLN A 27 5.09 -9.01 -5.53
C GLN A 27 4.32 -9.63 -6.69
N ALA A 28 4.32 -8.95 -7.84
CA ALA A 28 3.85 -9.50 -9.10
C ALA A 28 5.00 -9.47 -10.14
N PRO A 29 4.92 -10.26 -11.22
CA PRO A 29 5.96 -10.26 -12.25
C PRO A 29 6.21 -8.85 -12.80
N GLY A 30 7.40 -8.30 -12.52
CA GLY A 30 7.85 -6.99 -13.00
C GLY A 30 7.19 -5.76 -12.36
N HIS A 31 6.38 -5.90 -11.30
CA HIS A 31 5.76 -4.78 -10.59
C HIS A 31 5.28 -5.15 -9.18
N TRP A 32 4.98 -4.14 -8.38
CA TRP A 32 4.29 -4.29 -7.11
C TRP A 32 2.77 -4.18 -7.30
N ILE A 33 2.01 -4.75 -6.38
CA ILE A 33 0.58 -4.50 -6.20
C ILE A 33 0.40 -4.08 -4.74
N ALA A 34 -0.38 -3.03 -4.49
CA ALA A 34 -0.72 -2.63 -3.12
C ALA A 34 -2.21 -2.85 -2.89
N GLN A 35 -2.55 -3.63 -1.87
CA GLN A 35 -3.92 -3.81 -1.39
C GLN A 35 -4.10 -3.01 -0.12
N VAL A 36 -5.03 -2.05 -0.13
CA VAL A 36 -5.42 -1.28 1.05
C VAL A 36 -6.67 -1.91 1.63
N ARG A 37 -6.54 -2.50 2.81
CA ARG A 37 -7.68 -2.93 3.63
C ARG A 37 -8.23 -1.74 4.40
N LEU A 38 -9.49 -1.42 4.16
CA LEU A 38 -10.23 -0.38 4.85
C LEU A 38 -10.77 -0.90 6.20
N PRO A 39 -11.16 0.00 7.13
CA PRO A 39 -11.70 -0.37 8.44
C PRO A 39 -12.96 -1.25 8.39
N ASP A 40 -13.77 -1.08 7.35
CA ASP A 40 -14.98 -1.87 7.08
C ASP A 40 -14.67 -3.29 6.57
N GLY A 41 -13.39 -3.62 6.37
CA GLY A 41 -12.92 -4.91 5.88
C GLY A 41 -12.89 -5.02 4.36
N SER A 42 -13.33 -4.00 3.62
CA SER A 42 -13.21 -3.97 2.17
C SER A 42 -11.76 -3.73 1.72
N PHE A 43 -11.47 -4.10 0.47
CA PHE A 43 -10.14 -3.95 -0.10
C PHE A 43 -10.17 -3.02 -1.31
N TRP A 44 -9.20 -2.13 -1.37
CA TRP A 44 -8.92 -1.32 -2.54
C TRP A 44 -7.57 -1.75 -3.14
N THR A 45 -7.60 -2.15 -4.41
CA THR A 45 -6.39 -2.67 -5.09
C THR A 45 -5.78 -1.57 -5.94
N MET A 46 -4.48 -1.39 -5.77
CA MET A 46 -3.65 -0.49 -6.55
C MET A 46 -2.71 -1.32 -7.40
N ASN A 47 -3.04 -1.42 -8.68
CA ASN A 47 -2.25 -2.14 -9.67
C ASN A 47 -2.08 -1.29 -10.92
N ARG A 48 -0.84 -1.11 -11.38
CA ARG A 48 -0.52 -0.27 -12.54
C ARG A 48 -1.16 -0.75 -13.84
N PHE A 49 -1.54 -2.02 -13.91
CA PHE A 49 -2.16 -2.64 -15.07
C PHE A 49 -3.69 -2.70 -14.93
N ASP A 50 -4.25 -2.32 -13.78
CA ASP A 50 -5.69 -2.16 -13.64
C ASP A 50 -6.10 -0.77 -14.18
N PRO A 51 -6.93 -0.70 -15.24
CA PRO A 51 -7.39 0.57 -15.81
C PRO A 51 -8.23 1.41 -14.84
N LYS A 52 -8.74 0.81 -13.75
CA LYS A 52 -9.47 1.51 -12.68
C LYS A 52 -8.56 2.04 -11.58
N SER A 53 -7.29 1.62 -11.54
CA SER A 53 -6.33 2.14 -10.58
C SER A 53 -5.91 3.56 -10.98
N PRO A 54 -5.69 4.47 -10.00
CA PRO A 54 -5.13 5.77 -10.29
C PRO A 54 -3.77 5.60 -10.97
N ALA A 55 -3.44 6.52 -11.90
CA ALA A 55 -2.22 6.45 -12.70
C ALA A 55 -0.98 6.25 -11.80
N LEU A 56 -0.48 5.02 -11.75
CA LEU A 56 0.69 4.70 -10.94
C LEU A 56 1.94 5.21 -11.68
N PRO A 57 2.81 5.99 -11.01
CA PRO A 57 3.99 6.55 -11.63
C PRO A 57 4.95 5.44 -12.04
N LYS A 58 5.74 5.70 -13.09
CA LYS A 58 6.80 4.80 -13.59
C LYS A 58 7.77 4.34 -12.49
N GLN A 59 7.87 5.12 -11.40
CA GLN A 59 8.68 4.85 -10.21
C GLN A 59 8.31 3.56 -9.46
N TRP A 60 7.16 2.92 -9.75
CA TRP A 60 6.83 1.58 -9.24
C TRP A 60 7.68 0.45 -9.84
N VAL A 61 8.32 0.68 -11.00
CA VAL A 61 9.21 -0.30 -11.62
C VAL A 61 10.59 -0.21 -10.98
N GLY A 62 10.99 -1.25 -10.25
CA GLY A 62 12.28 -1.30 -9.53
C GLY A 62 12.27 -0.67 -8.13
N ALA A 63 11.11 -0.26 -7.61
CA ALA A 63 10.97 0.20 -6.23
C ALA A 63 11.22 -0.94 -5.23
N THR A 64 11.64 -0.60 -4.01
CA THR A 64 11.58 -1.54 -2.87
C THR A 64 10.11 -1.72 -2.44
N PRO A 65 9.76 -2.85 -1.78
CA PRO A 65 8.39 -3.05 -1.32
C PRO A 65 7.93 -1.98 -0.32
N ALA A 66 8.85 -1.45 0.50
CA ALA A 66 8.54 -0.32 1.39
C ALA A 66 8.26 0.99 0.64
N ALA A 67 9.01 1.28 -0.44
CA ALA A 67 8.75 2.45 -1.27
C ALA A 67 7.39 2.36 -1.98
N ALA A 68 6.98 1.16 -2.41
CA ALA A 68 5.64 0.92 -2.94
C ALA A 68 4.57 1.14 -1.86
N ALA A 69 4.82 0.72 -0.62
CA ALA A 69 3.92 0.92 0.51
C ALA A 69 3.78 2.41 0.89
N ASP A 70 4.89 3.16 0.96
CA ASP A 70 4.90 4.61 1.19
C ASP A 70 4.12 5.36 0.11
N TYR A 71 4.23 4.92 -1.15
CA TYR A 71 3.45 5.50 -2.23
C TYR A 71 1.95 5.24 -2.09
N ALA A 72 1.55 4.01 -1.78
CA ALA A 72 0.16 3.68 -1.53
C ALA A 72 -0.41 4.50 -0.36
N ALA A 73 0.35 4.71 0.71
CA ALA A 73 -0.03 5.57 1.83
C ALA A 73 -0.23 7.04 1.41
N ARG A 74 0.59 7.56 0.48
CA ARG A 74 0.42 8.92 -0.08
C ARG A 74 -0.85 9.06 -0.90
N ILE A 75 -1.18 8.08 -1.74
CA ILE A 75 -2.45 8.11 -2.49
C ILE A 75 -3.64 8.04 -1.53
N LEU A 76 -3.56 7.17 -0.52
CA LEU A 76 -4.60 7.09 0.50
C LEU A 76 -4.76 8.44 1.21
N THR A 77 -3.66 9.13 1.53
CA THR A 77 -3.69 10.48 2.12
C THR A 77 -4.41 11.49 1.23
N ASN A 78 -4.17 11.45 -0.09
CA ASN A 78 -4.86 12.32 -1.05
C ASN A 78 -6.36 12.01 -1.14
N TYR A 79 -6.76 10.75 -1.01
CA TYR A 79 -8.16 10.34 -1.00
C TYR A 79 -8.92 10.96 0.19
N PHE A 80 -8.30 10.98 1.37
CA PHE A 80 -8.83 11.65 2.55
C PHE A 80 -8.52 13.15 2.58
N ALA A 81 -8.55 13.85 1.43
CA ALA A 81 -8.38 15.31 1.34
C ALA A 81 -7.17 15.88 2.12
N ASN A 82 -6.07 15.13 2.25
CA ASN A 82 -4.90 15.49 3.04
C ASN A 82 -5.16 15.66 4.55
N GLU A 83 -6.10 14.91 5.13
CA GLU A 83 -6.26 14.77 6.60
C GLU A 83 -4.94 14.43 7.32
N GLY A 84 -3.95 13.92 6.57
CA GLY A 84 -2.65 13.51 7.06
C GLY A 84 -2.73 12.09 7.59
N MET A 85 -1.78 11.26 7.18
CA MET A 85 -1.66 9.88 7.67
C MET A 85 -0.55 9.78 8.69
N GLU A 86 -0.81 9.01 9.75
CA GLU A 86 0.19 8.58 10.72
C GLU A 86 0.52 7.11 10.48
N VAL A 87 1.81 6.81 10.48
CA VAL A 87 2.32 5.44 10.42
C VAL A 87 2.28 4.84 11.82
N ILE A 88 1.54 3.76 11.97
CA ILE A 88 1.44 3.02 13.24
C ILE A 88 2.41 1.84 13.26
N ARG A 89 2.54 1.14 12.14
CA ARG A 89 3.40 -0.05 12.05
C ARG A 89 3.94 -0.25 10.65
N ARG A 90 5.20 -0.68 10.55
CA ARG A 90 5.85 -1.15 9.32
C ARG A 90 6.37 -2.56 9.56
N HIS A 91 6.09 -3.49 8.67
CA HIS A 91 6.53 -4.87 8.81
C HIS A 91 6.96 -5.44 7.45
N TYR A 92 8.23 -5.85 7.35
CA TYR A 92 8.74 -6.57 6.18
C TYR A 92 8.44 -8.05 6.33
N LEU A 93 7.68 -8.61 5.38
CA LEU A 93 7.21 -9.99 5.42
C LEU A 93 8.02 -10.92 4.50
N LEU A 94 8.52 -10.38 3.38
CA LEU A 94 9.58 -11.05 2.61
C LEU A 94 10.93 -10.57 3.13
N LYS A 95 11.76 -11.50 3.61
CA LYS A 95 13.19 -11.23 3.80
C LYS A 95 13.78 -10.83 2.46
N ALA A 96 14.43 -9.67 2.41
CA ALA A 96 15.24 -9.28 1.27
C ALA A 96 16.37 -10.30 1.07
N GLY A 97 16.13 -11.30 0.22
CA GLY A 97 17.13 -12.26 -0.25
C GLY A 97 17.61 -13.27 0.79
N SER A 98 17.63 -14.54 0.38
CA SER A 98 18.78 -15.42 0.66
C SER A 98 19.49 -15.64 -0.66
#